data_AF-A0A662KW92-F1
#
_entry.id   AF-A0A662KW92-F1
#
_cell.length_a   1.000
_cell.length_b   1.000
_cell.length_c   1.000
_cell.angle_alpha   90.00
_cell.angle_beta   90.00
_cell.angle_gamma   90.00
#
_symmetry.space_group_name_H-M   'P 1'
#
loop_
_entity.id
_entity.type
_entity.pdbx_description
1 polymer ?
#
loop_
_entity_poly.entity_id
_entity_poly.type
_entity_poly.pdbx_seq_one_letter_code
_entity_poly.pdbx_strand_id
1 'polypeptide(L)'
;MVTERDVLTKVVAEGKDPKNVKLEDIMSSPLISIEPKTTLYEAAKKMALLNIRRLPIMDGGKLVGVITETDLLKISPELIEITREFVAINDSLVPGQVSGLAGYCESCKSYSTELTLIDDMLLCPRCAEMRR
;
A
#
# COMPACT_ATOMS: atom_id res chain seq x y z
N MET A 1 -10.11 -7.53 -10.67
CA MET A 1 -9.80 -6.10 -10.37
C MET A 1 -8.55 -5.71 -11.13
N VAL A 2 -8.57 -4.55 -11.78
CA VAL A 2 -7.40 -3.94 -12.42
C VAL A 2 -6.83 -2.87 -11.51
N THR A 3 -5.52 -2.76 -11.46
CA THR A 3 -4.81 -1.81 -10.61
C THR A 3 -3.71 -1.09 -11.37
N GLU A 4 -3.17 -0.03 -10.79
CA GLU A 4 -2.03 0.71 -11.38
C GLU A 4 -0.86 -0.23 -11.71
N ARG A 5 -0.53 -1.17 -10.80
CA ARG A 5 0.51 -2.19 -11.05
C ARG A 5 0.19 -2.99 -12.30
N ASP A 6 -1.05 -3.43 -12.50
CA ASP A 6 -1.43 -4.21 -13.68
C ASP A 6 -1.23 -3.42 -14.97
N VAL A 7 -1.61 -2.14 -14.99
CA VAL A 7 -1.39 -1.26 -16.14
C VAL A 7 0.10 -1.06 -16.40
N LEU A 8 0.88 -0.76 -15.37
CA LEU A 8 2.32 -0.54 -15.48
C LEU A 8 3.05 -1.80 -15.95
N THR A 9 2.78 -2.95 -15.34
CA THR A 9 3.56 -4.18 -15.59
C THR A 9 3.06 -4.98 -16.79
N LYS A 10 1.75 -4.98 -17.08
CA LYS A 10 1.17 -5.84 -18.13
C LYS A 10 0.86 -5.10 -19.43
N VAL A 11 0.90 -3.76 -19.43
CA VAL A 11 0.63 -2.92 -20.60
C VAL A 11 1.85 -2.07 -20.95
N VAL A 12 2.23 -1.15 -20.06
CA VAL A 12 3.28 -0.15 -20.35
C VAL A 12 4.64 -0.82 -20.48
N ALA A 13 5.05 -1.63 -19.50
CA ALA A 13 6.34 -2.32 -19.51
C ALA A 13 6.47 -3.32 -20.67
N GLU A 14 5.35 -3.86 -21.15
CA GLU A 14 5.31 -4.77 -22.31
C GLU A 14 5.21 -4.04 -23.65
N GLY A 15 5.14 -2.69 -23.66
CA GLY A 15 5.02 -1.90 -24.88
C GLY A 15 3.70 -2.08 -25.64
N LYS A 16 2.64 -2.57 -24.97
CA LYS A 16 1.33 -2.74 -25.59
C LYS A 16 0.63 -1.38 -25.75
N ASP A 17 -0.14 -1.23 -26.82
CA ASP A 17 -1.03 -0.07 -27.00
C ASP A 17 -2.24 -0.20 -26.04
N PRO A 18 -2.40 0.71 -25.06
CA PRO A 18 -3.52 0.66 -24.12
C PRO A 18 -4.90 0.71 -24.79
N LYS A 19 -5.01 1.25 -26.02
CA LYS A 19 -6.27 1.28 -26.78
C LYS A 19 -6.75 -0.11 -27.21
N ASN A 20 -5.82 -1.06 -27.32
CA ASN A 20 -6.08 -2.41 -27.84
C ASN A 20 -6.01 -3.49 -26.76
N VAL A 21 -5.69 -3.13 -25.51
CA VAL A 21 -5.67 -4.07 -24.38
C VAL A 21 -7.03 -4.06 -23.70
N LYS A 22 -7.66 -5.23 -23.55
CA LYS A 22 -8.88 -5.34 -22.76
C LYS A 22 -8.55 -5.46 -21.28
N LEU A 23 -9.41 -4.88 -20.44
CA LEU A 23 -9.25 -4.99 -18.98
C LEU A 23 -9.35 -6.42 -18.48
N GLU A 24 -10.16 -7.26 -19.12
CA GLU A 24 -10.31 -8.69 -18.77
C GLU A 24 -9.00 -9.48 -18.89
N ASP A 25 -8.13 -9.08 -19.82
CA ASP A 25 -6.84 -9.76 -20.07
C ASP A 25 -5.79 -9.41 -19.01
N ILE A 26 -5.95 -8.27 -18.34
CA ILE A 26 -4.97 -7.77 -17.35
C ILE A 26 -5.49 -7.83 -15.91
N MET A 27 -6.79 -8.05 -15.70
CA MET A 27 -7.38 -8.06 -14.37
C MET A 27 -7.00 -9.30 -13.56
N SER A 28 -6.91 -9.14 -12.24
CA SER A 28 -6.87 -10.29 -11.33
C SER A 28 -8.27 -10.90 -11.15
N SER A 29 -8.38 -12.21 -11.35
CA SER A 29 -9.60 -13.03 -11.20
C SER A 29 -9.24 -14.41 -10.62
N PRO A 30 -10.04 -15.00 -9.72
CA PRO A 30 -11.27 -14.46 -9.13
C PRO A 30 -11.01 -13.26 -8.21
N LEU A 31 -12.07 -12.47 -7.93
CA LEU A 31 -11.96 -11.28 -7.10
C LEU A 31 -11.72 -11.67 -5.63
N ILE A 32 -10.51 -11.42 -5.13
CA ILE A 32 -10.21 -11.48 -3.71
C ILE A 32 -10.89 -10.27 -3.05
N SER A 33 -11.82 -10.52 -2.13
CA SER A 33 -12.63 -9.49 -1.47
C SER A 33 -12.86 -9.79 0.02
N ILE A 34 -13.45 -8.84 0.74
CA ILE A 34 -13.86 -8.96 2.15
C ILE A 34 -15.32 -8.52 2.33
N GLU A 35 -15.93 -8.90 3.44
CA GLU A 35 -17.28 -8.44 3.82
C GLU A 35 -17.23 -7.14 4.62
N PRO A 36 -18.31 -6.32 4.65
CA PRO A 36 -18.34 -5.06 5.39
C PRO A 36 -18.02 -5.17 6.89
N LYS A 37 -18.27 -6.34 7.48
CA LYS A 37 -18.02 -6.60 8.91
C LYS A 37 -16.59 -7.07 9.21
N THR A 38 -15.76 -7.26 8.19
CA THR A 38 -14.35 -7.69 8.35
C THR A 38 -13.58 -6.62 9.10
N THR A 39 -12.80 -7.04 10.10
CA THR A 39 -12.01 -6.09 10.89
C THR A 39 -10.83 -5.52 10.09
N LEU A 40 -10.34 -4.34 10.47
CA LEU A 40 -9.16 -3.75 9.83
C LEU A 40 -7.91 -4.64 9.99
N TYR A 41 -7.79 -5.34 11.11
CA TYR A 41 -6.72 -6.30 11.36
C TYR A 41 -6.78 -7.49 10.39
N GLU A 42 -7.96 -8.09 10.19
CA GLU A 42 -8.13 -9.18 9.23
C GLU A 42 -7.90 -8.72 7.79
N ALA A 43 -8.35 -7.50 7.46
CA ALA A 43 -8.07 -6.89 6.17
C ALA A 43 -6.55 -6.71 5.95
N ALA A 44 -5.83 -6.16 6.93
CA ALA A 44 -4.36 -6.00 6.90
C ALA A 44 -3.66 -7.35 6.73
N LYS A 45 -4.05 -8.35 7.54
CA LYS A 45 -3.50 -9.70 7.47
C LYS A 45 -3.75 -10.34 6.10
N LYS A 46 -4.95 -10.18 5.54
CA LYS A 46 -5.29 -10.70 4.21
C LYS A 46 -4.50 -10.00 3.10
N MET A 47 -4.30 -8.68 3.20
CA MET A 47 -3.45 -7.90 2.31
C MET A 47 -2.00 -8.42 2.33
N ALA A 48 -1.44 -8.64 3.52
CA ALA A 48 -0.09 -9.18 3.71
C ALA A 48 0.04 -10.62 3.19
N LEU A 49 -0.88 -11.51 3.54
CA LEU A 49 -0.82 -12.91 3.10
C LEU A 49 -0.87 -13.08 1.58
N LEU A 50 -1.58 -12.18 0.88
CA LEU A 50 -1.85 -12.30 -0.56
C LEU A 50 -1.03 -11.33 -1.42
N ASN A 51 -0.11 -10.56 -0.83
CA ASN A 51 0.67 -9.53 -1.53
C ASN A 51 -0.18 -8.49 -2.29
N ILE A 52 -1.30 -8.08 -1.70
CA ILE A 52 -2.20 -7.09 -2.29
C ILE A 52 -2.35 -5.90 -1.36
N ARG A 53 -2.50 -4.70 -1.93
CA ARG A 53 -2.59 -3.44 -1.17
C ARG A 53 -4.00 -2.86 -1.13
N ARG A 54 -4.98 -3.63 -1.61
CA ARG A 54 -6.36 -3.18 -1.74
C ARG A 54 -7.30 -4.37 -1.77
N LEU A 55 -8.43 -4.21 -1.10
CA LEU A 55 -9.48 -5.20 -0.98
C LEU A 55 -10.82 -4.54 -1.34
N PRO A 56 -11.51 -5.04 -2.38
CA PRO A 56 -12.92 -4.78 -2.60
C PRO A 56 -13.74 -5.28 -1.41
N ILE A 57 -14.73 -4.50 -1.01
CA ILE A 57 -15.72 -4.85 0.00
C ILE A 57 -17.00 -5.27 -0.72
N MET A 58 -17.42 -6.51 -0.51
CA MET A 58 -18.57 -7.12 -1.17
C MET A 58 -19.66 -7.42 -0.14
N ASP A 59 -20.89 -6.97 -0.40
CA ASP A 59 -22.07 -7.26 0.43
C ASP A 59 -23.15 -7.93 -0.44
N GLY A 60 -23.53 -9.17 -0.11
CA GLY A 60 -24.52 -9.93 -0.90
C GLY A 60 -24.18 -10.02 -2.40
N GLY A 61 -22.89 -10.13 -2.74
CA GLY A 61 -22.42 -10.18 -4.13
C GLY A 61 -22.32 -8.81 -4.84
N LYS A 62 -22.62 -7.71 -4.16
CA LYS A 62 -22.49 -6.35 -4.68
C LYS A 62 -21.23 -5.68 -4.15
N LEU A 63 -20.51 -4.97 -5.02
CA LEU A 63 -19.41 -4.12 -4.62
C LEU A 63 -19.95 -2.89 -3.87
N VAL A 64 -19.59 -2.74 -2.61
CA VAL A 64 -20.04 -1.60 -1.77
C VAL A 64 -18.90 -0.63 -1.44
N GLY A 65 -17.65 -1.03 -1.67
CA GLY A 65 -16.51 -0.15 -1.47
C GLY A 65 -15.18 -0.81 -1.79
N VAL A 66 -14.09 -0.06 -1.60
CA VAL A 66 -12.72 -0.55 -1.70
C VAL A 66 -11.96 0.04 -0.52
N ILE A 67 -11.21 -0.80 0.19
CA ILE A 67 -10.27 -0.37 1.20
C ILE A 67 -8.85 -0.60 0.71
N THR A 68 -7.98 0.38 0.91
CA THR A 68 -6.56 0.29 0.56
C THR A 68 -5.71 0.18 1.82
N GLU A 69 -4.48 -0.31 1.66
CA GLU A 69 -3.47 -0.29 2.70
C GLU A 69 -3.28 1.13 3.26
N THR A 70 -3.27 2.16 2.41
CA THR A 70 -3.19 3.56 2.84
C THR A 70 -4.35 3.97 3.75
N ASP A 71 -5.56 3.44 3.55
CA ASP A 71 -6.70 3.72 4.41
C ASP A 71 -6.54 3.05 5.78
N LEU A 72 -6.02 1.81 5.82
CA LEU A 72 -5.68 1.12 7.07
C LEU A 72 -4.66 1.93 7.87
N LEU A 73 -3.61 2.40 7.19
CA LEU A 73 -2.51 3.17 7.78
C LEU A 73 -2.94 4.54 8.30
N LYS A 74 -3.96 5.16 7.72
CA LYS A 74 -4.52 6.43 8.23
C LYS A 74 -5.31 6.24 9.53
N ILE A 75 -5.91 5.07 9.73
CA ILE A 75 -6.83 4.82 10.85
C ILE A 75 -6.12 4.15 12.03
N SER A 76 -5.27 3.15 11.75
CA SER A 76 -4.48 2.44 12.77
C SER A 76 -3.10 2.16 12.20
N PRO A 77 -2.16 3.11 12.37
CA PRO A 77 -0.81 2.95 11.85
C PRO A 77 -0.01 1.84 12.57
N GLU A 78 -0.52 1.22 13.63
CA GLU A 78 0.06 0.01 14.22
C GLU A 78 -0.03 -1.20 13.26
N LEU A 79 -0.99 -1.17 12.31
CA LEU A 79 -1.16 -2.24 11.32
C LEU A 79 0.00 -2.33 10.30
N ILE A 80 0.92 -1.35 10.32
CA ILE A 80 2.14 -1.33 9.51
C ILE A 80 2.94 -2.63 9.65
N GLU A 81 3.11 -3.14 10.87
CA GLU A 81 3.93 -4.33 11.11
C GLU A 81 3.38 -5.55 10.38
N ILE A 82 2.05 -5.63 10.27
CA ILE A 82 1.35 -6.72 9.60
C ILE A 82 1.51 -6.61 8.09
N THR A 83 1.40 -5.41 7.53
CA THR A 83 1.49 -5.22 6.06
C THR A 83 2.94 -5.17 5.55
N ARG A 84 3.90 -4.87 6.42
CA ARG A 84 5.34 -4.77 6.10
C ARG A 84 6.08 -6.10 5.90
N GLU A 85 5.51 -7.26 6.19
CA GLU A 85 6.25 -8.54 6.02
C GLU A 85 6.74 -8.81 4.58
N PHE A 86 6.35 -8.00 3.58
CA PHE A 86 7.01 -7.96 2.26
C PHE A 86 8.42 -7.39 2.23
N VAL A 87 8.85 -6.62 3.23
CA VAL A 87 10.21 -6.06 3.28
C VAL A 87 11.25 -7.14 3.60
N ALA A 88 10.86 -8.25 4.23
CA ALA A 88 11.79 -9.30 4.61
C ALA A 88 12.11 -10.31 3.48
N ILE A 89 11.35 -10.34 2.37
CA ILE A 89 11.50 -11.35 1.31
C ILE A 89 12.04 -10.78 -0.01
N ASN A 90 11.93 -9.47 -0.26
CA ASN A 90 12.62 -8.83 -1.40
C ASN A 90 13.98 -8.26 -0.96
N ASP A 91 14.89 -9.20 -0.69
CA ASP A 91 16.31 -9.03 -0.38
C ASP A 91 17.09 -8.44 -1.57
N SER A 92 16.90 -7.14 -1.84
CA SER A 92 17.78 -6.32 -2.68
C SER A 92 17.49 -4.83 -2.46
N LEU A 93 17.73 -4.32 -1.25
CA LEU A 93 17.85 -2.88 -1.04
C LEU A 93 19.33 -2.49 -1.01
N VAL A 94 19.68 -1.69 -2.02
CA VAL A 94 20.97 -1.02 -2.21
C VAL A 94 21.30 -0.19 -0.94
N PRO A 95 22.53 -0.26 -0.40
CA PRO A 95 22.93 0.61 0.70
C PRO A 95 22.91 2.08 0.26
N GLY A 96 22.16 2.94 0.97
CA GLY A 96 22.29 4.40 0.85
C GLY A 96 21.10 5.18 0.29
N GLN A 97 19.94 4.56 0.04
CA GLN A 97 18.71 5.31 -0.27
C GLN A 97 17.58 4.91 0.68
N VAL A 98 17.41 5.71 1.74
CA VAL A 98 16.22 5.65 2.59
C VAL A 98 15.41 6.91 2.33
N SER A 99 14.67 6.93 1.21
CA SER A 99 13.63 7.91 0.96
C SER A 99 12.29 7.19 0.87
N GLY A 100 11.27 7.70 1.57
CA GLY A 100 9.92 7.11 1.56
C GLY A 100 9.62 6.11 2.68
N LEU A 101 10.28 6.23 3.84
CA LEU A 101 9.83 5.53 5.04
C LEU A 101 8.44 6.04 5.43
N ALA A 102 7.44 5.18 5.38
CA ALA A 102 6.12 5.47 5.93
C ALA A 102 6.08 5.03 7.39
N GLY A 103 5.73 5.92 8.31
CA GLY A 103 5.81 5.68 9.76
C GLY A 103 5.36 6.87 10.59
N TYR A 104 5.51 6.78 11.90
CA TYR A 104 5.25 7.90 12.79
C TYR A 104 6.43 8.87 12.84
N CYS A 105 6.16 10.16 12.67
CA CYS A 105 7.14 11.21 12.93
C CYS A 105 7.52 11.21 14.40
N GLU A 106 8.81 11.17 14.70
CA GLU A 106 9.29 11.09 16.08
C GLU A 106 9.11 12.41 16.85
N SER A 107 8.95 13.53 16.13
CA SER A 107 8.69 14.86 16.69
C SER A 107 7.21 15.10 17.00
N CYS A 108 6.33 15.05 15.97
CA CYS A 108 4.91 15.38 16.15
C CYS A 108 4.01 14.17 16.41
N LYS A 109 4.55 12.95 16.35
CA LYS A 109 3.82 11.67 16.48
C LYS A 109 2.72 11.47 15.44
N SER A 110 2.63 12.32 14.41
CA SER A 110 1.72 12.11 13.30
C SER A 110 2.30 11.11 12.31
N TYR A 111 1.44 10.27 11.74
CA TYR A 111 1.82 9.37 10.67
C TYR A 111 2.17 10.15 9.39
N SER A 112 3.23 9.73 8.71
CA SER A 112 3.67 10.27 7.42
C SER A 112 4.03 9.12 6.50
N THR A 113 3.65 9.22 5.22
CA THR A 113 4.13 8.32 4.15
C THR A 113 5.51 8.71 3.64
N GLU A 114 6.00 9.86 4.07
CA GLU A 114 7.26 10.46 3.65
C GLU A 114 8.01 10.91 4.91
N LEU A 115 8.80 10.01 5.49
CA LEU A 115 9.72 10.35 6.58
C LEU A 115 11.13 10.57 6.02
N THR A 116 11.79 11.60 6.54
CA THR A 116 13.20 11.90 6.32
C THR A 116 13.96 11.68 7.63
N LEU A 117 15.13 11.04 7.56
CA LEU A 117 16.02 10.91 8.71
C LEU A 117 16.86 12.18 8.86
N ILE A 118 16.70 12.92 9.97
CA ILE A 118 17.46 14.14 10.31
C ILE A 118 17.86 14.04 11.78
N ASP A 119 19.16 14.16 12.07
CA ASP A 119 19.75 14.03 13.42
C ASP A 119 19.29 12.74 14.12
N ASP A 120 19.39 11.61 13.42
CA ASP A 120 18.94 10.29 13.87
C ASP A 120 17.44 10.20 14.22
N MET A 121 16.63 11.18 13.80
CA MET A 121 15.17 11.18 13.99
C MET A 121 14.41 11.09 12.67
N LEU A 122 13.37 10.25 12.63
CA LEU A 122 12.44 10.17 11.52
C LEU A 122 11.40 11.28 11.59
N LEU A 123 11.45 12.23 10.66
CA LEU A 123 10.60 13.41 10.65
C LEU A 123 9.71 13.46 9.41
N CYS A 124 8.43 13.82 9.58
CA CYS A 124 7.54 14.13 8.47
C CYS A 124 7.99 15.42 7.76
N PRO A 125 7.50 15.73 6.53
CA PRO A 125 7.99 16.87 5.75
C PRO A 125 7.86 18.19 6.52
N ARG A 126 6.74 18.35 7.25
CA ARG A 126 6.49 19.50 8.11
C ARG A 126 7.52 19.64 9.23
N CYS A 127 7.83 18.57 9.97
CA CYS A 127 8.78 18.63 11.07
C CYS A 127 10.23 18.75 10.59
N ALA A 128 10.53 18.20 9.41
CA ALA A 128 11.83 18.33 8.76
C ALA A 128 12.11 19.77 8.32
N GLU A 129 11.12 20.47 7.74
CA GLU A 129 11.23 21.89 7.36
C GLU A 129 11.50 22.80 8.56
N MET A 130 10.87 22.52 9.71
CA MET A 130 11.06 23.31 10.94
C MET A 130 12.43 23.12 11.60
N ARG A 131 13.25 22.16 11.14
CA ARG A 131 14.58 21.85 11.68
C ARG A 131 15.73 22.18 10.72
N ARG A 132 15.44 22.79 9.57
CA ARG A 132 16.45 23.27 8.62
C ARG A 132 16.90 24.69 8.91
#